data_AF-A0A4Y4DN36-F1
#
_entry.id   AF-A0A4Y4DN36-F1
#
_cell.length_a   1.000
_cell.length_b   1.000
_cell.length_c   1.000
_cell.angle_alpha   90.00
_cell.angle_beta   90.00
_cell.angle_gamma   90.00
#
_symmetry.space_group_name_H-M   'P 1'
#
loop_
_entity.id
_entity.type
_entity.pdbx_description
1 polymer ?
#
loop_
_entity_poly.entity_id
_entity_poly.type
_entity_poly.pdbx_seq_one_letter_code
_entity_poly.pdbx_strand_id
1 'polypeptide(L)'
;MPETQESMQQADRIENAVKKVVALGPDFLHGDMSAQAMTDAMIAAVHSYQAEEEADGRDGAPLGARSFKLMPVLQELITCGGGYQANRCDADCVANTIRQLVDEFPLGA
;
A
#
# COMPACT_ATOMS: atom_id res chain seq x y z
N MET A 1 -20.54 6.76 -7.51
CA MET A 1 -19.66 6.55 -8.68
C MET A 1 -20.01 5.17 -9.24
N PRO A 2 -20.38 5.06 -10.53
CA PRO A 2 -20.71 3.77 -11.12
C PRO A 2 -19.44 2.91 -11.22
N GLU A 3 -19.55 1.62 -10.93
CA GLU A 3 -18.45 0.67 -11.16
C GLU A 3 -18.41 0.31 -12.65
N THR A 4 -17.26 0.55 -13.27
CA THR A 4 -16.93 0.16 -14.64
C THR A 4 -15.88 -0.94 -14.61
N GLN A 5 -15.63 -1.59 -15.74
CA GLN A 5 -14.52 -2.55 -15.84
C GLN A 5 -13.18 -1.90 -15.49
N GLU A 6 -12.94 -0.68 -15.94
CA GLU A 6 -11.72 0.08 -15.65
C GLU A 6 -11.61 0.44 -14.17
N SER A 7 -12.71 0.81 -13.52
CA SER A 7 -12.70 1.12 -12.08
C SER A 7 -12.43 -0.11 -11.22
N MET A 8 -12.96 -1.27 -11.61
CA MET A 8 -12.67 -2.54 -10.95
C MET A 8 -11.20 -2.94 -11.11
N GLN A 9 -10.64 -2.79 -12.32
CA GLN A 9 -9.23 -3.06 -12.58
C GLN A 9 -8.30 -2.14 -11.79
N GLN A 10 -8.64 -0.85 -11.67
CA GLN A 10 -7.88 0.08 -10.83
C GLN A 10 -7.91 -0.35 -9.36
N ALA A 11 -9.09 -0.71 -8.85
CA ALA A 11 -9.22 -1.21 -7.49
C ALA A 11 -8.39 -2.49 -7.26
N ASP A 12 -8.34 -3.40 -8.23
CA ASP A 12 -7.50 -4.61 -8.15
C ASP A 12 -6.01 -4.28 -8.12
N ARG A 13 -5.55 -3.30 -8.91
CA ARG A 13 -4.16 -2.80 -8.85
C ARG A 13 -3.81 -2.22 -7.47
N ILE A 14 -4.70 -1.40 -6.92
CA ILE A 14 -4.52 -0.84 -5.58
C ILE A 14 -4.43 -1.97 -4.53
N GLU A 15 -5.37 -2.92 -4.57
CA GLU A 15 -5.39 -4.03 -3.62
C GLU A 15 -4.14 -4.92 -3.76
N ASN A 16 -3.67 -5.16 -4.98
CA ASN A 16 -2.43 -5.90 -5.23
C ASN A 16 -1.19 -5.18 -4.67
N ALA A 17 -1.13 -3.84 -4.78
CA ALA A 17 -0.05 -3.07 -4.16
C ALA A 17 -0.05 -3.22 -2.64
N VAL A 18 -1.23 -3.17 -2.00
CA VAL A 18 -1.38 -3.40 -0.55
C VAL A 18 -0.97 -4.82 -0.17
N LYS A 19 -1.45 -5.84 -0.90
CA LYS A 19 -1.12 -7.26 -0.65
C LYS A 19 0.38 -7.55 -0.72
N LYS A 20 1.11 -6.90 -1.63
CA LYS A 20 2.57 -7.02 -1.71
C LYS A 20 3.26 -6.57 -0.41
N VAL A 21 2.78 -5.49 0.21
CA VAL A 21 3.30 -5.01 1.49
C VAL A 21 2.89 -5.95 2.63
N VAL A 22 1.62 -6.35 2.67
CA VAL A 22 1.09 -7.25 3.70
C VAL A 22 1.81 -8.59 3.71
N ALA A 23 2.20 -9.11 2.54
CA ALA A 23 2.97 -10.35 2.43
C ALA A 23 4.33 -10.30 3.13
N LEU A 24 4.92 -9.13 3.25
CA LEU A 24 6.18 -8.91 3.98
C LEU A 24 5.96 -8.65 5.47
N GLY A 25 4.70 -8.43 5.87
CA GLY A 25 4.31 -8.09 7.23
C GLY A 25 4.81 -9.09 8.29
N PRO A 26 4.58 -10.41 8.12
CA PRO A 26 5.05 -11.41 9.07
C PRO A 26 6.57 -11.35 9.31
N ASP A 27 7.37 -11.29 8.25
CA ASP A 27 8.84 -11.24 8.34
C ASP A 27 9.29 -9.98 9.09
N PHE A 28 8.67 -8.83 8.80
CA PHE A 28 8.97 -7.60 9.53
C PHE A 28 8.54 -7.65 11.00
N LEU A 29 7.35 -8.15 11.29
CA LEU A 29 6.82 -8.24 12.66
C LEU A 29 7.57 -9.26 13.53
N HIS A 30 8.17 -10.29 12.93
CA HIS A 30 9.03 -11.26 13.63
C HIS A 30 10.49 -10.79 13.75
N GLY A 31 10.87 -9.70 13.07
CA GLY A 31 12.23 -9.16 13.09
C GLY A 31 13.19 -9.78 12.06
N ASP A 32 12.67 -10.58 11.12
CA ASP A 32 13.43 -11.15 10.00
C ASP A 32 13.68 -10.12 8.89
N MET A 33 12.94 -9.01 8.89
CA MET A 33 13.10 -7.87 7.98
C MET A 33 13.32 -6.57 8.76
N SER A 34 14.20 -5.70 8.25
CA SER A 34 14.44 -4.38 8.85
C SER A 34 13.32 -3.39 8.53
N ALA A 35 13.12 -2.39 9.39
CA ALA A 35 12.18 -1.30 9.12
C ALA A 35 12.51 -0.55 7.82
N GLN A 36 13.80 -0.37 7.51
CA GLN A 36 14.23 0.21 6.23
C GLN A 36 13.70 -0.60 5.05
N ALA A 37 13.94 -1.92 5.03
CA ALA A 37 13.50 -2.80 3.96
C ALA A 37 11.97 -2.82 3.82
N MET A 38 11.24 -2.83 4.93
CA MET A 38 9.79 -2.74 4.92
C MET A 38 9.29 -1.42 4.33
N THR A 39 9.87 -0.29 4.75
CA THR A 39 9.47 1.04 4.22
C THR A 39 9.85 1.22 2.76
N ASP A 40 10.96 0.65 2.30
CA ASP A 40 11.34 0.64 0.89
C ASP A 40 10.27 -0.11 0.07
N ALA A 41 9.77 -1.24 0.58
CA ALA A 41 8.70 -1.99 -0.05
C ALA A 41 7.36 -1.24 -0.07
N MET A 42 7.00 -0.53 1.01
CA MET A 42 5.82 0.33 1.04
C MET A 42 5.84 1.39 -0.06
N ILE A 43 6.94 2.13 -0.17
CA ILE A 43 7.11 3.19 -1.17
C ILE A 43 7.14 2.60 -2.58
N ALA A 44 7.86 1.49 -2.78
CA ALA A 44 7.93 0.81 -4.07
C ALA A 44 6.56 0.31 -4.55
N ALA A 45 5.70 -0.17 -3.64
CA ALA A 45 4.35 -0.60 -3.98
C ALA A 45 3.49 0.57 -4.49
N VAL A 46 3.55 1.73 -3.84
CA VAL A 46 2.82 2.93 -4.26
C VAL A 46 3.34 3.46 -5.60
N HIS A 47 4.66 3.55 -5.77
CA HIS A 47 5.26 3.99 -7.04
C HIS A 47 4.93 3.04 -8.20
N SER A 48 4.88 1.72 -7.94
CA SER A 48 4.49 0.74 -8.96
C SER A 48 3.05 0.96 -9.41
N TYR A 49 2.12 1.18 -8.47
CA TYR A 49 0.74 1.54 -8.80
C TYR A 49 0.66 2.84 -9.63
N GLN A 50 1.39 3.88 -9.23
CA GLN A 50 1.40 5.16 -9.95
C GLN A 50 1.93 5.00 -11.38
N ALA A 51 2.99 4.20 -11.57
CA ALA A 51 3.52 3.90 -12.89
C ALA A 51 2.53 3.13 -13.78
N GLU A 52 1.78 2.18 -13.19
CA GLU A 52 0.70 1.46 -13.90
C GLU A 52 -0.44 2.40 -14.32
N GLU A 53 -0.79 3.39 -13.50
CA GLU A 53 -1.81 4.40 -13.86
C GLU A 53 -1.32 5.37 -14.92
N GLU A 54 -0.07 5.83 -14.83
CA GLU A 54 0.54 6.73 -15.82
C GLU A 54 0.68 6.05 -17.19
N ALA A 55 1.02 4.76 -17.22
CA ALA A 55 1.09 3.97 -18.45
C ALA A 55 -0.24 3.92 -19.20
N ASP A 56 -1.36 4.02 -18.48
CA ASP A 56 -2.69 4.10 -19.05
C ASP A 56 -3.20 5.55 -19.24
N GLY A 57 -2.32 6.55 -19.09
CA GLY A 57 -2.64 7.97 -19.27
C GLY A 57 -3.48 8.59 -18.14
N ARG A 58 -3.44 8.00 -16.94
CA ARG A 58 -4.19 8.46 -15.76
C ARG A 58 -3.28 9.11 -14.72
N ASP A 59 -3.86 9.99 -13.91
CA ASP A 59 -3.19 10.71 -12.82
C ASP A 59 -3.27 9.97 -11.47
N GLY A 60 -3.85 8.77 -11.46
CA GLY A 60 -4.06 7.95 -10.26
C GLY A 60 -5.31 8.29 -9.46
N ALA A 61 -6.15 9.24 -9.92
CA ALA A 61 -7.42 9.55 -9.26
C ALA A 61 -8.37 8.33 -9.25
N PRO A 62 -9.14 8.12 -8.16
CA PRO A 62 -10.01 6.95 -8.04
C PRO A 62 -11.18 7.02 -9.04
N LEU A 63 -11.32 5.97 -9.85
CA LEU A 63 -12.36 5.85 -10.88
C LEU A 63 -13.68 5.26 -10.36
N GLY A 64 -13.63 4.50 -9.26
CA GLY A 64 -14.77 3.75 -8.70
C GLY A 64 -14.85 3.82 -7.20
N ALA A 65 -16.00 3.42 -6.64
CA ALA A 65 -16.24 3.47 -5.21
C ALA A 65 -15.27 2.56 -4.45
N ARG A 66 -14.86 1.42 -5.04
CA ARG A 66 -13.83 0.56 -4.45
C ARG A 66 -12.45 1.23 -4.45
N SER A 67 -12.00 1.81 -5.57
CA SER A 67 -10.73 2.55 -5.62
C SER A 67 -10.72 3.71 -4.63
N PHE A 68 -11.83 4.45 -4.50
CA PHE A 68 -11.95 5.56 -3.54
C PHE A 68 -11.77 5.10 -2.09
N LYS A 69 -12.29 3.92 -1.73
CA LYS A 69 -12.12 3.35 -0.39
C LYS A 69 -10.70 2.85 -0.13
N LEU A 70 -10.00 2.38 -1.15
CA LEU A 70 -8.66 1.82 -1.01
C LEU A 70 -7.54 2.88 -1.12
N MET A 71 -7.81 4.03 -1.75
CA MET A 71 -6.82 5.10 -1.91
C MET A 71 -6.19 5.59 -0.60
N PRO A 72 -6.95 5.76 0.51
CA PRO A 72 -6.37 6.09 1.81
C PRO A 72 -5.30 5.10 2.29
N VAL A 73 -5.40 3.82 1.91
CA VAL A 73 -4.41 2.80 2.27
C VAL A 73 -3.10 3.04 1.53
N LEU A 74 -3.13 3.37 0.23
CA LEU A 74 -1.92 3.76 -0.50
C LEU A 74 -1.30 5.04 0.06
N GLN A 75 -2.14 6.00 0.47
CA GLN A 75 -1.67 7.22 1.10
C GLN A 75 -0.97 6.93 2.44
N GLU A 76 -1.49 5.98 3.22
CA GLU A 76 -0.86 5.55 4.47
C GLU A 76 0.51 4.90 4.21
N LEU A 77 0.62 4.02 3.20
CA LEU A 77 1.90 3.39 2.83
C LEU A 77 3.00 4.40 2.50
N ILE A 78 2.70 5.39 1.64
CA ILE A 78 3.69 6.41 1.27
C ILE A 78 4.00 7.36 2.43
N THR A 79 3.01 7.66 3.28
CA THR A 79 3.18 8.57 4.43
C THR A 79 3.99 7.91 5.54
N CYS A 80 3.70 6.66 5.87
CA CYS A 80 4.43 5.88 6.87
C CYS A 80 5.87 5.61 6.40
N GLY A 81 6.03 5.08 5.18
CA GLY A 81 7.35 4.80 4.62
C GLY A 81 8.22 6.04 4.48
N GLY A 82 7.68 7.11 3.89
CA GLY A 82 8.39 8.39 3.76
C GLY A 82 8.64 9.08 5.10
N GLY A 83 7.73 8.93 6.07
CA GLY A 83 7.88 9.44 7.43
C GLY A 83 9.07 8.81 8.14
N TYR A 84 9.21 7.48 8.06
CA TYR A 84 10.35 6.75 8.63
C TYR A 84 11.65 7.16 7.95
N GLN A 85 11.71 7.16 6.62
CA GLN A 85 12.91 7.55 5.87
C GLN A 85 13.32 9.02 6.13
N ALA A 86 12.35 9.89 6.45
CA ALA A 86 12.60 11.27 6.83
C ALA A 86 12.87 11.46 8.34
N ASN A 87 13.06 10.39 9.12
CA ASN A 87 13.24 10.40 10.57
C ASN A 87 12.11 11.11 11.35
N ARG A 88 10.87 11.06 10.83
CA ARG A 88 9.67 11.61 11.49
C ARG A 88 8.93 10.58 12.33
N CYS A 89 9.17 9.29 12.10
CA CYS A 89 8.66 8.19 12.92
C CYS A 89 9.74 7.09 13.05
N ASP A 90 9.55 6.20 14.02
CA ASP A 90 10.46 5.08 14.31
C ASP A 90 9.92 3.74 13.78
N ALA A 91 10.67 2.66 14.04
CA ALA A 91 10.29 1.32 13.62
C ALA A 91 9.01 0.81 14.28
N ASP A 92 8.71 1.25 15.51
CA ASP A 92 7.48 0.86 16.23
C ASP A 92 6.25 1.46 15.56
N CYS A 93 6.34 2.68 15.06
CA CYS A 93 5.30 3.30 14.24
C CYS A 93 5.03 2.48 12.97
N VAL A 94 6.07 2.06 12.24
CA VAL A 94 5.95 1.21 11.05
C VAL A 94 5.32 -0.15 11.41
N ALA A 95 5.73 -0.76 12.51
CA ALA A 95 5.19 -2.03 12.99
C ALA A 95 3.69 -1.96 13.33
N ASN A 96 3.24 -0.84 13.88
CA ASN A 96 1.83 -0.62 14.16
C ASN A 96 0.99 -0.51 12.88
N THR A 97 1.46 0.24 11.89
CA THR A 97 0.80 0.31 10.57
C THR A 97 0.74 -1.07 9.92
N ILE A 98 1.85 -1.81 9.90
CA ILE A 98 1.89 -3.15 9.30
C ILE A 98 0.95 -4.14 10.01
N ARG A 99 0.89 -4.11 11.34
CA ARG A 99 -0.03 -4.97 12.09
C ARG A 99 -1.48 -4.71 11.70
N GLN A 100 -1.87 -3.44 11.60
CA GLN A 100 -3.22 -3.07 11.16
C GLN A 100 -3.51 -3.55 9.74
N LEU A 101 -2.58 -3.39 8.81
CA LEU A 101 -2.74 -3.84 7.43
C LEU A 101 -2.83 -5.36 7.30
N VAL A 102 -2.04 -6.11 8.06
CA VAL A 102 -2.11 -7.58 8.09
C VAL A 102 -3.47 -8.05 8.62
N ASP A 103 -4.00 -7.39 9.64
CA ASP A 103 -5.32 -7.70 10.21
C ASP A 103 -6.48 -7.33 9.24
N GLU A 104 -6.35 -6.21 8.54
CA GLU A 104 -7.38 -5.72 7.61
C GLU A 104 -7.39 -6.45 6.25
N PHE A 105 -6.23 -6.88 5.76
CA PHE A 105 -6.04 -7.48 4.43
C PHE A 105 -5.39 -8.88 4.49
N PRO A 106 -6.01 -9.88 5.12
CA PRO A 106 -5.41 -11.20 5.29
C PRO A 106 -5.13 -11.89 3.95
N LEU A 107 -3.95 -12.50 3.81
CA LEU A 107 -3.60 -13.33 2.67
C LEU A 107 -4.31 -14.68 2.76
N GLY A 108 -5.48 -14.81 2.12
CA GLY A 108 -6.19 -16.10 2.00
C GLY A 108 -7.66 -16.09 2.42
N ALA A 109 -8.32 -14.92 2.44
CA ALA A 109 -9.79 -14.84 2.49
C ALA A 109 -10.41 -15.03 1.09
#